data_AF-A0A377VXS8-F1
#
_entry.id   AF-A0A377VXS8-F1
#
_cell.length_a   1.000
_cell.length_b   1.000
_cell.length_c   1.000
_cell.angle_alpha   90.00
_cell.angle_beta   90.00
_cell.angle_gamma   90.00
#
_symmetry.space_group_name_H-M   'P 1'
#
loop_
_entity.id
_entity.type
_entity.pdbx_description
1 polymer ?
#
loop_
_entity_poly.entity_id
_entity_poly.type
_entity_poly.pdbx_seq_one_letter_code
_entity_poly.pdbx_strand_id
1 'polypeptide(L)'
;MSFFSPVNQARWARFRHNRRGYWSLWLFLILFLCSLGAELLANDRPLLVQYRGQLYVPVLKNYTEQTFGGAFATAADYQDPWLQHQLATPRLGAMAASALRRDDN
;
A
#
# COMPACT_ATOMS: atom_id res chain seq x y z
N MET A 1 37.61 13.80 -17.55
CA MET A 1 36.30 14.42 -17.24
C MET A 1 36.01 14.21 -15.77
N SER A 2 36.35 15.19 -14.93
CA SER A 2 36.27 15.04 -13.47
C SER A 2 34.85 15.36 -13.00
N PHE A 3 34.15 14.33 -12.53
CA PHE A 3 32.73 14.35 -12.12
C PHE A 3 32.39 15.29 -10.95
N PHE A 4 33.38 15.86 -10.28
CA PHE A 4 33.17 16.82 -9.20
C PHE A 4 33.99 18.08 -9.46
N SER A 5 33.36 19.05 -10.11
CA SER A 5 33.93 20.39 -10.20
C SER A 5 34.14 20.92 -8.77
N PRO A 6 35.36 21.31 -8.37
CA PRO A 6 35.63 21.87 -7.04
C PRO A 6 34.77 23.10 -6.74
N VAL A 7 34.29 23.78 -7.79
CA VAL A 7 33.32 24.88 -7.72
C VAL A 7 31.97 24.41 -7.14
N ASN A 8 31.49 23.23 -7.52
CA ASN A 8 30.22 22.69 -7.00
C ASN A 8 30.35 22.28 -5.52
N GLN A 9 31.51 21.76 -5.10
CA GLN A 9 31.76 21.43 -3.68
C GLN A 9 31.79 22.70 -2.82
N ALA A 10 32.43 23.77 -3.29
CA ALA A 10 32.44 25.06 -2.60
C ALA A 10 31.04 25.68 -2.51
N ARG A 11 30.22 25.56 -3.57
CA ARG A 11 28.81 26.00 -3.56
C ARG A 11 27.97 25.19 -2.57
N TRP A 12 28.16 23.88 -2.51
CA TRP A 12 27.47 23.02 -1.56
C TRP A 12 27.83 23.34 -0.10
N ALA A 13 29.11 23.59 0.18
CA ALA A 13 29.56 24.02 1.51
C ALA A 13 28.93 25.36 1.92
N ARG A 14 28.88 26.34 1.01
CA ARG A 14 28.18 27.63 1.24
C ARG A 14 26.68 27.45 1.44
N PHE A 15 26.05 26.56 0.69
CA PHE A 15 24.62 26.25 0.84
C PHE A 15 24.32 25.61 2.21
N ARG A 16 25.13 24.64 2.64
CA ARG A 16 24.98 23.95 3.93
C ARG A 16 25.25 24.86 5.13
N HIS A 17 26.06 25.91 4.96
CA HIS A 17 26.27 26.95 5.98
C HIS A 17 25.03 27.84 6.17
N ASN A 18 24.18 27.99 5.15
CA ASN A 18 22.94 28.75 5.23
C ASN A 18 21.83 27.93 5.91
N ARG A 19 21.62 28.14 7.21
CA ARG A 19 20.61 27.40 8.00
C ARG A 19 19.20 27.48 7.39
N ARG A 20 18.79 28.65 6.87
CA ARG A 20 17.47 28.85 6.24
C ARG A 20 17.31 28.07 4.93
N GLY A 21 18.36 28.09 4.07
CA GLY A 21 18.36 27.36 2.80
C GLY A 21 18.38 25.84 2.98
N TYR A 22 19.06 25.37 4.02
CA TYR A 22 19.07 23.95 4.37
C TYR A 22 17.70 23.47 4.88
N TRP A 23 17.02 24.26 5.72
CA TRP A 23 15.66 23.96 6.16
C TRP A 23 14.64 23.98 5.02
N SER A 24 14.73 24.93 4.09
CA SER A 24 13.83 24.95 2.92
C SER A 24 14.07 23.76 2.00
N LEU A 25 15.32 23.30 1.85
CA LEU A 25 15.63 22.08 1.09
C LEU A 25 14.95 20.87 1.73
N TRP A 26 15.03 20.71 3.05
CA TRP A 26 14.37 19.61 3.74
C TRP A 26 12.85 19.67 3.64
N LEU A 27 12.26 20.85 3.85
CA LEU A 27 10.81 21.03 3.70
C LEU A 27 10.36 20.67 2.27
N PHE A 28 11.06 21.18 1.26
CA PHE A 28 10.79 20.86 -0.13
C PHE A 28 10.96 19.36 -0.40
N LEU A 29 12.04 18.75 0.09
CA LEU A 29 12.31 17.33 -0.12
C LEU A 29 11.24 16.45 0.50
N ILE A 30 10.78 16.78 1.70
CA ILE A 30 9.66 16.08 2.36
C ILE A 30 8.40 16.22 1.52
N LEU A 31 8.01 17.45 1.14
CA LEU A 31 6.81 17.68 0.31
C LEU A 31 6.90 16.96 -1.05
N PHE A 32 8.08 16.99 -1.68
CA PHE A 32 8.33 16.33 -2.96
C PHE A 32 8.25 14.81 -2.85
N LEU A 33 8.89 14.22 -1.84
CA LEU A 33 8.81 12.78 -1.58
C LEU A 33 7.39 12.35 -1.19
N CYS A 34 6.67 13.16 -0.39
CA CYS A 34 5.27 12.93 -0.10
C CYS A 34 4.41 13.02 -1.37
N SER A 35 4.71 13.91 -2.31
CA SER A 35 4.00 14.00 -3.59
C SER A 35 4.27 12.81 -4.51
N LEU A 36 5.52 12.33 -4.57
CA LEU A 36 5.88 11.11 -5.31
C LEU A 36 5.25 9.86 -4.68
N GLY A 37 5.28 9.79 -3.35
CA GLY A 37 4.67 8.74 -2.56
C GLY A 37 3.16 8.90 -2.39
N ALA A 38 2.54 9.98 -2.88
CA ALA A 38 1.12 10.23 -2.68
C ALA A 38 0.28 9.17 -3.37
N GLU A 39 0.70 8.67 -4.54
CA GLU A 39 0.01 7.58 -5.24
C GLU A 39 0.13 6.24 -4.46
N LEU A 40 1.21 6.04 -3.70
CA LEU A 40 1.36 4.90 -2.78
C LEU A 40 0.54 5.08 -1.48
N LEU A 41 0.48 6.30 -0.96
CA LEU A 41 -0.19 6.64 0.29
C LEU A 41 -1.71 6.79 0.11
N ALA A 42 -2.16 7.22 -1.07
CA ALA A 42 -3.54 7.31 -1.50
C ALA A 42 -3.99 6.05 -2.26
N ASN A 43 -3.21 4.97 -2.24
CA ASN A 43 -3.67 3.72 -2.78
C ASN A 43 -4.79 3.18 -1.87
N ASP A 44 -6.02 3.17 -2.38
CA ASP A 44 -7.21 2.62 -1.74
C ASP A 44 -7.16 1.08 -1.53
N ARG A 45 -6.02 0.45 -1.86
CA ARG A 45 -5.84 -0.99 -1.84
C ARG A 45 -4.90 -1.41 -0.71
N PRO A 46 -5.23 -2.47 0.03
CA PRO A 46 -4.40 -2.99 1.09
C PRO A 46 -3.02 -3.41 0.58
N LEU A 47 -1.99 -3.20 1.42
CA LEU A 47 -0.61 -3.60 1.10
C LEU A 47 -0.47 -5.12 0.97
N LEU A 48 -1.10 -5.86 1.87
CA LEU A 48 -1.07 -7.33 1.94
C LEU A 48 -2.45 -7.86 2.30
N VAL A 49 -2.87 -8.93 1.62
CA VAL A 49 -4.13 -9.64 1.89
C VAL A 49 -3.84 -11.12 1.96
N GLN A 50 -4.27 -11.78 3.04
CA GLN A 50 -4.24 -13.23 3.13
C GLN A 50 -5.61 -13.78 2.72
N TYR A 51 -5.66 -14.61 1.69
CA TYR A 51 -6.90 -15.28 1.29
C TYR A 51 -6.64 -16.77 1.06
N ARG A 52 -7.46 -17.62 1.69
CA ARG A 52 -7.38 -19.10 1.62
C ARG A 52 -5.99 -19.70 1.91
N GLY A 53 -5.11 -19.01 2.62
CA GLY A 53 -3.75 -19.47 2.94
C GLY A 53 -2.67 -19.03 1.96
N GLN A 54 -3.01 -18.21 0.96
CA GLN A 54 -2.05 -17.53 0.10
C GLN A 54 -1.97 -16.04 0.44
N LEU A 55 -0.78 -15.46 0.29
CA LEU A 55 -0.54 -14.03 0.47
C LEU A 55 -0.59 -13.34 -0.89
N TYR A 56 -1.41 -12.28 -0.96
CA TYR A 56 -1.59 -11.43 -2.12
C TYR A 56 -1.04 -10.04 -1.81
N VAL A 57 -0.51 -9.36 -2.82
CA VAL A 57 0.13 -8.04 -2.69
C VAL A 57 -0.55 -7.03 -3.64
N PRO A 58 -1.78 -6.55 -3.31
CA PRO A 58 -2.62 -5.76 -4.21
C PRO A 58 -2.04 -4.41 -4.64
N VAL A 59 -1.08 -3.89 -3.87
CA VAL A 59 -0.35 -2.65 -4.18
C VAL A 59 0.62 -2.82 -5.37
N LEU A 60 1.08 -4.05 -5.65
CA LEU A 60 1.99 -4.33 -6.78
C LEU A 60 1.29 -5.00 -7.96
N LYS A 61 0.18 -5.71 -7.71
CA LYS A 61 -0.56 -6.46 -8.73
C LYS A 61 -2.06 -6.27 -8.61
N ASN A 62 -2.70 -6.03 -9.74
CA ASN A 62 -4.15 -5.95 -9.85
C ASN A 62 -4.73 -7.37 -9.85
N TYR A 63 -5.49 -7.73 -8.81
CA TYR A 63 -6.24 -8.98 -8.74
C TYR A 63 -7.71 -8.73 -9.07
N THR A 64 -8.36 -9.73 -9.65
CA THR A 64 -9.80 -9.69 -9.96
C THR A 64 -10.64 -10.20 -8.80
N GLU A 65 -11.92 -9.84 -8.74
CA GLU A 65 -12.85 -10.37 -7.72
C GLU A 65 -12.92 -11.91 -7.71
N GLN A 66 -12.82 -12.55 -8.89
CA GLN A 66 -12.73 -14.01 -9.01
C GLN A 66 -11.61 -14.63 -8.16
N THR A 67 -10.50 -13.91 -7.97
CA THR A 67 -9.37 -14.38 -7.14
C THR A 67 -9.80 -14.58 -5.68
N PHE A 68 -10.74 -13.75 -5.22
CA PHE A 68 -11.30 -13.78 -3.87
C PHE A 68 -12.65 -14.51 -3.80
N GLY A 69 -13.09 -15.15 -4.89
CA GLY A 69 -14.34 -15.91 -4.96
C GLY A 69 -15.57 -15.08 -5.33
N GLY A 70 -15.38 -13.88 -5.90
CA GLY A 70 -16.46 -13.07 -6.49
C GLY A 70 -16.89 -13.58 -7.87
N ALA A 71 -18.01 -13.04 -8.36
CA ALA A 71 -18.63 -13.48 -9.61
C ALA A 71 -17.99 -12.86 -10.86
N PHE A 72 -17.32 -11.71 -10.72
CA PHE A 72 -16.91 -10.88 -11.85
C PHE A 72 -15.41 -10.94 -12.13
N ALA A 73 -15.03 -10.83 -13.40
CA ALA A 73 -13.64 -10.71 -13.84
C ALA A 73 -13.11 -9.25 -13.77
N THR A 74 -13.81 -8.39 -13.02
CA THR A 74 -13.45 -7.00 -12.75
C THR A 74 -12.35 -6.91 -11.69
N ALA A 75 -11.66 -5.77 -11.64
CA ALA A 75 -10.69 -5.50 -10.58
C ALA A 75 -11.36 -5.58 -9.21
N ALA A 76 -10.72 -6.26 -8.26
CA ALA A 76 -11.25 -6.40 -6.90
C ALA A 76 -11.35 -5.04 -6.20
N ASP A 77 -12.54 -4.70 -5.73
CA ASP A 77 -12.78 -3.53 -4.89
C ASP A 77 -12.62 -3.90 -3.41
N TYR A 78 -11.50 -3.48 -2.81
CA TYR A 78 -11.19 -3.75 -1.40
C TYR A 78 -11.97 -2.85 -0.43
N GLN A 79 -12.66 -1.83 -0.93
CA GLN A 79 -13.56 -0.99 -0.13
C GLN A 79 -14.98 -1.56 -0.06
N ASP A 80 -15.32 -2.54 -0.91
CA ASP A 80 -16.62 -3.21 -0.86
C ASP A 80 -16.82 -3.94 0.48
N PRO A 81 -17.88 -3.62 1.26
CA PRO A 81 -18.23 -4.34 2.48
C PRO A 81 -18.32 -5.86 2.31
N TRP A 82 -18.77 -6.35 1.14
CA TRP A 82 -18.84 -7.79 0.88
C TRP A 82 -17.45 -8.42 0.83
N LEU A 83 -16.51 -7.81 0.10
CA LEU A 83 -15.14 -8.31 0.01
C LEU A 83 -14.42 -8.21 1.35
N GLN A 84 -14.64 -7.13 2.11
CA GLN A 84 -14.10 -6.99 3.46
C GLN A 84 -14.61 -8.09 4.38
N HIS A 85 -15.91 -8.39 4.38
CA HIS A 85 -16.48 -9.50 5.15
C HIS A 85 -15.88 -10.84 4.74
N GLN A 86 -15.69 -11.07 3.43
CA GLN A 86 -15.11 -12.29 2.90
C GLN A 86 -13.63 -12.48 3.30
N LEU A 87 -12.84 -11.41 3.34
CA LEU A 87 -11.45 -11.41 3.80
C LEU A 87 -11.35 -11.52 5.32
N ALA A 88 -12.28 -10.90 6.04
CA ALA A 88 -12.31 -10.85 7.50
C ALA A 88 -12.99 -12.05 8.14
N THR A 89 -13.65 -12.93 7.37
CA THR A 89 -14.25 -14.17 7.91
C THR A 89 -13.15 -15.21 8.10
N PRO A 90 -12.59 -15.39 9.32
CA PRO A 90 -11.79 -16.56 9.60
C PRO A 90 -12.65 -17.80 9.39
N ARG A 91 -12.03 -18.88 8.92
CA ARG A 91 -12.68 -20.20 8.68
C ARG A 91 -13.54 -20.70 9.86
N LEU A 92 -13.36 -20.15 11.06
CA LEU A 92 -14.19 -20.34 12.25
C LEU A 92 -15.68 -20.03 12.03
N GLY A 93 -16.04 -19.02 11.24
CA GLY A 93 -17.46 -18.71 10.98
C GLY A 93 -18.16 -19.76 10.10
N ALA A 94 -17.46 -20.25 9.07
CA ALA A 94 -17.96 -21.32 8.20
C ALA A 94 -18.05 -22.66 8.93
N MET A 95 -17.09 -22.94 9.83
CA MET A 95 -17.14 -24.13 10.69
C MET A 95 -18.24 -24.05 11.76
N ALA A 96 -18.41 -22.91 12.44
CA ALA A 96 -19.47 -22.71 13.42
C ALA A 96 -20.88 -22.80 12.79
N ALA A 97 -21.07 -22.25 11.59
CA ALA A 97 -22.34 -22.39 10.85
C ALA A 97 -22.61 -23.84 10.41
N SER A 98 -21.56 -24.61 10.08
CA SER A 98 -21.68 -26.04 9.78
C SER A 98 -21.85 -26.93 11.02
N ALA A 99 -21.40 -26.47 12.20
CA ALA A 99 -21.59 -27.15 13.47
C ALA A 99 -23.01 -26.95 14.02
N LEU A 100 -23.52 -25.71 14.02
CA LEU A 100 -24.90 -25.42 14.43
C LEU A 100 -25.94 -26.14 13.56
N ARG A 101 -25.71 -26.23 12.25
CA ARG A 101 -26.62 -26.95 11.34
C ARG A 101 -26.59 -28.49 11.51
N ARG A 102 -25.65 -29.02 12.29
CA ARG A 102 -25.53 -30.46 12.57
C ARG A 102 -26.32 -30.88 13.81
N ASP A 103 -26.68 -29.93 14.67
CA ASP A 103 -27.37 -30.17 15.93
C ASP A 103 -28.91 -30.01 15.80
N ASP A 104 -29.38 -29.53 14.64
CA ASP A 104 -30.80 -29.23 14.35
C ASP A 104 -31.54 -30.35 13.57
N ASN A 105 -30.94 -31.54 13.40
CA ASN A 105 -31.54 -32.68 12.68
C ASN A 105 -31.43 -34.00 13.44
#